data_AF-A0A392SDL7-F1
#
_entry.id   AF-A0A392SDL7-F1
#
_cell.length_a   1.000
_cell.length_b   1.000
_cell.length_c   1.000
_cell.angle_alpha   90.00
_cell.angle_beta   90.00
_cell.angle_gamma   90.00
#
_symmetry.space_group_name_H-M   'P 1'
#
loop_
_entity.id
_entity.type
_entity.pdbx_description
1 polymer ?
#
loop_
_entity_poly.entity_id
_entity_poly.type
_entity_poly.pdbx_seq_one_letter_code
_entity_poly.pdbx_strand_id
1 'polypeptide(L)'
;MPLSMMKKIPWAVATPTKMQLSLADRSIVHPHGILHDVLVRVAELVFPADFVILDMEEDREVEPLLLGRPFLATGRALIDVEMGGLMLR
;
A
#
# COMPACT_ATOMS: atom_id res chain seq x y z
N MET A 1 -1.88 -0.61 2.99
CA MET A 1 -2.55 -1.86 2.57
C MET A 1 -3.67 -2.15 3.57
N PRO A 2 -4.87 -2.51 3.11
CA PRO A 2 -5.97 -2.89 4.01
C PRO A 2 -5.64 -4.13 4.84
N LEU A 3 -6.16 -4.19 6.07
CA LEU A 3 -5.95 -5.33 6.97
C LEU A 3 -6.52 -6.64 6.40
N SER A 4 -7.63 -6.60 5.64
CA SER A 4 -8.19 -7.82 5.03
C SER A 4 -7.23 -8.41 3.98
N MET A 5 -6.59 -7.55 3.19
CA MET A 5 -5.63 -7.95 2.17
C MET A 5 -4.39 -8.59 2.82
N MET A 6 -3.88 -8.02 3.93
CA MET A 6 -2.80 -8.64 4.69
C MET A 6 -3.19 -10.04 5.19
N LYS A 7 -4.42 -10.21 5.71
CA LYS A 7 -4.90 -11.52 6.21
C LYS A 7 -4.97 -12.60 5.11
N LYS A 8 -5.03 -12.21 3.82
CA LYS A 8 -4.96 -13.14 2.68
C LYS A 8 -3.53 -13.61 2.39
N ILE A 9 -2.50 -12.94 2.92
CA ILE A 9 -1.08 -13.30 2.71
C ILE A 9 -0.66 -14.33 3.77
N PRO A 10 -0.26 -15.55 3.37
CA PRO A 10 0.21 -16.57 4.29
C PRO A 10 1.39 -16.08 5.14
N TRP A 11 1.31 -16.31 6.45
CA TRP A 11 2.36 -15.98 7.43
C TRP A 11 2.70 -14.48 7.55
N ALA A 12 1.90 -13.58 6.97
CA ALA A 12 2.11 -12.16 7.12
C ALA A 12 1.89 -11.73 8.58
N VAL A 13 2.91 -11.10 9.17
CA VAL A 13 2.86 -10.53 10.51
C VAL A 13 3.32 -9.08 10.41
N ALA A 14 2.41 -8.15 10.68
CA ALA A 14 2.76 -6.74 10.75
C ALA A 14 3.49 -6.45 12.07
N THR A 15 4.57 -5.68 11.97
CA THR A 15 5.30 -5.18 13.14
C THR A 15 4.54 -3.99 13.74
N PRO A 16 4.27 -3.97 15.05
CA PRO A 16 3.63 -2.82 15.70
C PRO A 16 4.39 -1.52 15.45
N THR A 17 3.65 -0.43 15.24
CA THR A 17 4.24 0.90 15.00
C THR A 17 3.57 1.96 15.87
N LYS A 18 4.33 3.00 16.22
CA LYS A 18 3.80 4.20 16.90
C LYS A 18 3.38 5.30 15.91
N MET A 19 3.45 5.01 14.62
CA MET A 19 3.05 5.92 13.55
C MET A 19 1.59 6.35 13.71
N GLN A 20 1.31 7.59 13.32
CA GLN A 20 -0.05 8.11 13.16
C GLN A 20 -0.14 8.73 11.76
N LEU A 21 -1.27 8.52 11.08
CA LEU A 21 -1.53 9.13 9.78
C LEU A 21 -2.61 10.19 9.93
N SER A 22 -2.37 11.37 9.37
CA SER A 22 -3.40 12.39 9.19
C SER A 22 -3.94 12.25 7.76
N LEU A 23 -5.24 12.03 7.63
CA LEU A 23 -5.92 11.93 6.35
C LEU A 23 -6.30 13.33 5.82
N ALA A 24 -6.74 13.39 4.57
CA ALA A 24 -7.11 14.66 3.92
C ALA A 24 -8.29 15.37 4.61
N ASP A 25 -9.18 14.60 5.24
CA ASP A 25 -10.30 15.09 6.07
C ASP A 25 -9.87 15.50 7.48
N ARG A 26 -8.55 15.46 7.77
CA ARG A 26 -7.92 15.75 9.07
C ARG A 26 -8.21 14.73 10.16
N SER A 27 -8.88 13.62 9.86
CA SER A 27 -8.97 12.50 10.78
C SER A 27 -7.57 11.91 11.02
N ILE A 28 -7.38 11.32 12.20
CA ILE A 28 -6.15 10.63 12.57
C ILE A 28 -6.44 9.14 12.61
N VAL A 29 -5.66 8.35 11.89
CA VAL A 29 -5.74 6.89 11.89
C VAL A 29 -4.44 6.31 12.45
N HIS A 30 -4.59 5.33 13.31
CA HIS A 30 -3.50 4.54 13.87
C HIS A 30 -3.37 3.25 13.06
N PRO A 31 -2.24 3.03 12.36
CA PRO A 31 -2.03 1.80 11.65
C PRO A 31 -2.00 0.58 12.57
N HIS A 32 -2.47 -0.54 12.06
CA HIS A 32 -2.35 -1.84 12.71
C HIS A 32 -0.86 -2.24 12.87
N GLY A 33 -0.03 -1.89 11.89
CA GLY A 33 1.40 -2.16 11.90
C GLY A 33 2.04 -1.87 10.55
N ILE A 34 3.30 -2.28 10.40
CA ILE A 34 4.04 -2.24 9.14
C ILE A 34 4.36 -3.68 8.73
N LEU A 35 3.98 -4.05 7.52
CA LEU A 35 4.38 -5.31 6.90
C LEU A 35 5.60 -5.04 6.02
N HIS A 36 6.72 -5.68 6.35
CA HIS A 36 8.00 -5.50 5.66
C HIS A 36 8.21 -6.53 4.56
N ASP A 37 9.06 -6.19 3.60
CA ASP A 37 9.62 -7.11 2.59
C ASP A 37 8.58 -7.83 1.73
N VAL A 38 7.48 -7.13 1.40
CA VAL A 38 6.43 -7.67 0.53
C VAL A 38 6.87 -7.59 -0.93
N LEU A 39 6.86 -8.72 -1.63
CA LEU A 39 7.06 -8.75 -3.07
C LEU A 39 5.76 -8.35 -3.80
N VAL A 40 5.82 -7.24 -4.53
CA VAL A 40 4.72 -6.71 -5.32
C VAL A 40 5.01 -6.97 -6.79
N ARG A 41 4.14 -7.75 -7.43
CA ARG A 41 4.19 -7.97 -8.87
C ARG A 41 3.29 -6.96 -9.59
N VAL A 42 3.85 -6.21 -10.52
CA VAL A 42 3.13 -5.29 -11.41
C VAL A 42 3.48 -5.67 -12.84
N ALA A 43 2.50 -6.18 -13.59
CA ALA A 43 2.74 -6.87 -14.86
C ALA A 43 3.81 -7.97 -14.70
N GLU A 44 4.93 -7.85 -15.41
CA GLU A 44 6.04 -8.81 -15.39
C GLU A 44 7.15 -8.43 -14.38
N LEU A 45 7.06 -7.25 -13.77
CA LEU A 45 8.07 -6.74 -12.84
C LEU A 45 7.72 -7.09 -11.40
N VAL A 46 8.75 -7.33 -10.58
CA VAL A 46 8.62 -7.62 -9.15
C VAL A 46 9.46 -6.63 -8.36
N PHE A 47 8.83 -5.96 -7.40
CA PHE A 47 9.47 -4.97 -6.54
C PHE A 47 9.29 -5.34 -5.06
N PRO A 48 10.34 -5.20 -4.23
CA PRO A 48 10.16 -5.23 -2.79
C PRO A 48 9.49 -3.93 -2.30
N ALA A 49 8.59 -4.05 -1.34
CA ALA A 49 7.91 -2.92 -0.73
C ALA A 49 7.50 -3.20 0.72
N ASP A 50 7.50 -2.13 1.52
CA ASP A 50 6.91 -2.14 2.84
C ASP A 50 5.52 -1.49 2.80
N PHE A 51 4.59 -2.00 3.60
CA PHE A 51 3.23 -1.48 3.67
C PHE A 51 2.82 -1.12 5.09
N VAL A 52 2.30 0.09 5.24
CA VAL A 52 1.51 0.46 6.42
C VAL A 52 0.15 -0.23 6.33
N ILE A 53 -0.22 -0.99 7.36
CA ILE A 53 -1.46 -1.75 7.41
C ILE A 53 -2.53 -0.93 8.13
N LEU A 54 -3.67 -0.72 7.48
CA LEU A 54 -4.79 0.03 8.04
C LEU A 54 -6.01 -0.87 8.21
N ASP A 55 -6.67 -0.80 9.37
CA ASP A 55 -7.97 -1.42 9.59
C ASP A 55 -9.05 -0.40 9.24
N MET A 56 -9.70 -0.59 8.09
CA MET A 56 -10.64 0.37 7.51
C MET A 56 -11.85 -0.40 6.98
N GLU A 57 -13.01 0.25 6.97
CA GLU A 57 -14.19 -0.26 6.25
C GLU A 57 -13.82 -0.43 4.77
N GLU A 58 -13.95 -1.65 4.26
CA GLU A 58 -13.73 -1.95 2.85
C GLU A 58 -15.06 -1.83 2.11
N ASP A 59 -15.14 -0.88 1.19
CA ASP A 59 -16.22 -0.86 0.23
C ASP A 59 -16.02 -2.03 -0.73
N ARG A 60 -17.01 -2.92 -0.86
CA ARG A 60 -16.84 -4.20 -1.58
C ARG A 60 -16.55 -4.01 -3.07
N GLU A 61 -16.80 -2.81 -3.59
CA GLU A 61 -16.59 -2.48 -5.00
C GLU A 61 -15.15 -2.06 -5.33
N VAL A 62 -14.35 -1.65 -4.33
CA VAL A 62 -12.97 -1.21 -4.54
C VAL A 62 -12.09 -1.79 -3.42
N GLU A 63 -11.04 -2.51 -3.78
CA GLU A 63 -9.97 -2.87 -2.82
C GLU A 63 -8.88 -1.77 -2.88
N PRO A 64 -8.93 -0.68 -2.07
CA PRO A 64 -8.01 0.43 -2.22
C PRO A 64 -6.61 0.06 -1.74
N LEU A 65 -5.66 -0.01 -2.67
CA LEU A 65 -4.23 -0.05 -2.38
C LEU A 65 -3.59 1.30 -2.70
N LEU A 66 -3.10 2.00 -1.68
CA LEU A 66 -2.34 3.24 -1.85
C LEU A 66 -0.86 2.93 -2.07
N LEU A 67 -0.36 3.25 -3.27
CA LEU A 67 1.07 3.19 -3.59
C LEU A 67 1.72 4.51 -3.22
N GLY A 68 2.52 4.50 -2.16
CA GLY A 68 3.26 5.68 -1.73
C GLY A 68 4.34 6.08 -2.72
N ARG A 69 4.78 7.34 -2.64
CA ARG A 69 5.94 7.86 -3.40
C ARG A 69 7.20 6.99 -3.27
N PRO A 70 7.54 6.38 -2.10
CA PRO A 70 8.69 5.49 -2.02
C PRO A 70 8.62 4.31 -2.99
N PHE A 71 7.48 3.63 -3.07
CA PHE A 71 7.28 2.51 -4.01
C PHE A 71 7.40 2.98 -5.47
N LEU A 72 6.74 4.10 -5.79
CA LEU A 72 6.80 4.70 -7.12
C LEU A 72 8.23 5.08 -7.51
N ALA A 73 9.03 5.56 -6.57
CA ALA A 73 10.44 5.86 -6.80
C ALA A 73 11.27 4.59 -7.08
N THR A 74 11.01 3.49 -6.36
CA THR A 74 11.68 2.19 -6.59
C THR A 74 11.53 1.72 -8.03
N GLY A 75 10.30 1.76 -8.57
CA GLY A 75 10.00 1.39 -9.96
C GLY A 75 10.20 2.50 -10.98
N ARG A 76 10.83 3.63 -10.59
CA ARG A 76 11.03 4.83 -11.44
C ARG A 76 9.77 5.22 -12.21
N ALA A 77 8.66 5.29 -11.48
CA ALA A 77 7.33 5.41 -12.06
C ALA A 77 7.20 6.64 -12.97
N LEU A 78 6.61 6.41 -14.14
CA LEU A 78 6.07 7.45 -15.00
C LEU A 78 4.54 7.36 -14.94
N ILE A 79 3.92 8.47 -14.56
CA ILE A 79 2.47 8.56 -14.40
C ILE A 79 1.91 9.49 -15.46
N ASP A 80 1.10 8.94 -16.35
CA ASP A 80 0.28 9.71 -17.28
C ASP A 80 -1.06 9.98 -16.60
N VAL A 81 -1.26 11.21 -16.15
CA VAL A 81 -2.44 11.61 -15.39
C VAL A 81 -3.67 11.75 -16.29
N GLU A 82 -3.48 12.15 -17.54
CA GLU A 82 -4.59 12.34 -18.49
C GLU A 82 -5.14 10.99 -18.96
N MET A 83 -4.26 10.05 -19.29
CA MET A 83 -4.63 8.72 -19.75
C MET A 83 -4.86 7.71 -18.61
N GLY A 84 -4.53 8.08 -17.37
CA GLY A 84 -4.59 7.17 -16.21
C GLY A 84 -3.55 6.05 -16.27
N GLY A 85 -2.45 6.26 -16.99
CA GLY A 85 -1.40 5.26 -17.22
C GLY A 85 -0.32 5.27 -16.13
N LEU A 86 0.13 4.09 -15.72
CA LEU A 86 1.31 3.90 -14.86
C LEU A 86 2.31 2.99 -15.57
N MET A 87 3.53 3.48 -15.76
CA MET A 87 4.66 2.69 -16.25
C MET A 87 5.73 2.59 -15.17
N LEU A 88 6.22 1.38 -14.94
CA LEU A 88 7.35 1.08 -14.06
C LEU A 88 8.52 0.52 -14.88
N ARG A 89 9.74 0.64 -14.35
CA ARG A 89 10.99 0.24 -15.00
C ARG A 89 11.80 -0.68 -14.11
#